data_AF-A0AA39LLS0-F1
#
_entry.id   AF-A0AA39LLS0-F1
#
_cell.length_a   1.000
_cell.length_b   1.000
_cell.length_c   1.000
_cell.angle_alpha   90.00
_cell.angle_beta   90.00
_cell.angle_gamma   90.00
#
_symmetry.space_group_name_H-M   'P 1'
#
loop_
_entity.id
_entity.type
_entity.pdbx_description
1 polymer ?
#
loop_
_entity_poly.entity_id
_entity_poly.type
_entity_poly.pdbx_seq_one_letter_code
_entity_poly.pdbx_strand_id
1 'polypeptide(L)'
;MNQAVLFIFLSLLPIYCAFPFYMTTYGLPRTYPPEDAPEEYVSNSDVFRVVNALASSSSTIKCFLWKNNPLNWIGGGQEYADVPRNVNLSLAFVILTTSKIVGSINIKYQFLPYDGGSYTAYIHNACLFFVLDVSVVLSGERIVATWLTDKYEMCRNWCPVFALCLVMWAANGYFSCFSTALLQKDDLAQYYHSVLVVLVLIMMLNFTGFLAFIAIGRYNQRQWSTQLEQRLTHRYQISENIRTSRLLMKTLLIIICLSVFFFGAMYPALILSFHHQLPSILGQLFALAIATTGIILPCSFVKSDAKLLATVKRHFRIKSKDKIIPVHGARPKSCTAKVQEEANVYFSQLQNSWS
;
A
#
# COMPACT_ATOMS: atom_id res chain seq x y z
N MET A 1 -31.24 6.11 -10.72
CA MET A 1 -29.91 6.75 -10.68
C MET A 1 -29.27 6.60 -12.05
N ASN A 2 -28.72 7.65 -12.65
CA ASN A 2 -28.16 7.58 -14.00
C ASN A 2 -27.01 6.56 -14.04
N GLN A 3 -26.97 5.65 -15.02
CA GLN A 3 -26.01 4.54 -15.08
C GLN A 3 -24.55 5.02 -15.07
N ALA A 4 -24.29 6.17 -15.70
CA ALA A 4 -22.98 6.83 -15.66
C ALA A 4 -22.58 7.29 -14.25
N VAL A 5 -23.54 7.73 -13.42
CA VAL A 5 -23.30 8.19 -12.05
C VAL A 5 -23.02 7.01 -11.12
N LEU A 6 -23.70 5.88 -11.30
CA LEU A 6 -23.41 4.65 -10.53
C LEU A 6 -22.02 4.09 -10.89
N PHE A 7 -21.65 4.12 -12.17
CA PHE A 7 -20.32 3.72 -12.62
C PHE A 7 -19.24 4.62 -12.04
N ILE A 8 -19.40 5.96 -12.13
CA ILE A 8 -18.47 6.92 -11.51
C ILE A 8 -18.39 6.67 -9.99
N PHE A 9 -19.51 6.49 -9.31
CA PHE A 9 -19.52 6.28 -7.86
C PHE A 9 -18.85 4.96 -7.45
N LEU A 10 -19.13 3.85 -8.13
CA LEU A 10 -18.50 2.55 -7.89
C LEU A 10 -17.03 2.51 -8.31
N SER A 11 -16.66 3.30 -9.31
CA SER A 11 -15.28 3.47 -9.75
C SER A 11 -14.43 4.29 -8.78
N LEU A 12 -15.05 5.26 -8.12
CA LEU A 12 -14.45 6.05 -7.08
C LEU A 12 -14.59 5.41 -5.69
N LEU A 13 -15.45 4.40 -5.50
CA LEU A 13 -15.67 3.74 -4.21
C LEU A 13 -14.37 3.18 -3.60
N PRO A 14 -13.45 2.54 -4.36
CA PRO A 14 -12.15 2.14 -3.84
C PRO A 14 -11.29 3.35 -3.43
N ILE A 15 -11.38 4.45 -4.19
CA ILE A 15 -10.68 5.72 -3.90
C ILE A 15 -11.22 6.34 -2.59
N TYR A 16 -12.53 6.33 -2.39
CA TYR A 16 -13.19 6.82 -1.18
C TYR A 16 -13.05 5.87 0.02
N CYS A 17 -12.93 4.55 -0.19
CA CYS A 17 -12.67 3.58 0.87
C CYS A 17 -11.19 3.52 1.27
N ALA A 18 -10.28 3.91 0.37
CA ALA A 18 -8.88 4.15 0.70
C ALA A 18 -8.72 5.39 1.58
N PHE A 19 -9.51 6.45 1.35
CA PHE A 19 -9.38 7.76 2.01
C PHE A 19 -9.35 7.74 3.57
N PRO A 20 -10.18 6.94 4.29
CA PRO A 20 -10.13 6.85 5.75
C PRO A 20 -8.93 6.04 6.29
N PHE A 21 -8.47 5.03 5.55
CA PHE A 21 -7.26 4.27 5.87
C PHE A 21 -5.98 5.08 5.59
N TYR A 22 -6.05 5.97 4.60
CA TYR A 22 -5.01 6.96 4.28
C TYR A 22 -4.80 8.01 5.39
N MET A 23 -5.81 8.27 6.22
CA MET A 23 -5.76 9.28 7.29
C MET A 23 -5.33 8.76 8.66
N THR A 24 -5.13 7.44 8.85
CA THR A 24 -4.99 6.84 10.19
C THR A 24 -3.67 6.14 10.50
N THR A 25 -2.58 6.38 9.74
CA THR A 25 -1.31 5.65 10.00
C THR A 25 -0.07 6.53 10.20
N TYR A 26 0.40 6.49 11.47
CA TYR A 26 1.72 6.80 12.04
C TYR A 26 2.27 8.24 11.97
N GLY A 27 2.14 8.95 13.09
CA GLY A 27 3.10 9.97 13.54
C GLY A 27 3.89 9.42 14.74
N LEU A 28 5.22 9.41 14.64
CA LEU A 28 6.13 9.41 15.78
C LEU A 28 6.99 10.66 15.61
N PRO A 29 7.24 11.41 16.69
CA PRO A 29 8.04 12.62 16.61
C PRO A 29 9.46 12.30 16.17
N ARG A 30 9.86 12.89 15.04
CA ARG A 30 11.26 13.22 14.82
C ARG A 30 11.55 14.43 15.70
N THR A 31 12.04 14.17 16.90
CA THR A 31 12.74 15.18 17.69
C THR A 31 14.08 15.45 17.02
N TYR A 32 14.11 16.36 16.06
CA TYR A 32 15.33 17.13 15.86
C TYR A 32 15.36 18.15 17.01
N PRO A 33 16.39 18.16 17.87
CA PRO A 33 16.60 19.33 18.70
C PRO A 33 16.81 20.52 17.75
N PRO A 34 16.08 21.63 17.91
CA PRO A 34 16.40 22.85 17.19
C PRO A 34 17.82 23.23 17.61
N GLU A 35 18.73 23.33 16.64
CA GLU A 35 20.14 23.64 16.91
C GLU A 35 20.33 25.09 17.39
N ASP A 36 19.29 25.95 17.32
CA ASP A 36 19.34 27.34 17.78
C ASP A 36 17.97 27.84 18.31
N ALA A 37 17.52 27.32 19.46
CA ALA A 37 16.39 27.93 20.18
C ALA A 37 16.90 28.79 21.36
N PRO A 38 16.63 30.11 21.41
CA PRO A 38 17.09 30.97 22.49
C PRO A 38 16.48 30.56 23.84
N GLU A 39 17.30 30.66 24.89
CA GLU A 39 17.01 30.35 26.29
C GLU A 39 15.96 31.29 26.90
N GLU A 40 14.71 31.22 26.48
CA GLU A 40 13.60 31.79 27.26
C GLU A 40 12.26 31.17 26.84
N TYR A 41 11.94 30.02 27.42
CA TYR A 41 10.55 29.54 27.44
C TYR A 41 10.15 29.20 28.87
N VAL A 42 9.46 30.17 29.47
CA VAL A 42 8.89 30.13 30.81
C VAL A 42 7.81 29.05 30.88
N SER A 43 7.91 28.24 31.94
CA SER A 43 7.00 27.17 32.33
C SER A 43 5.57 27.66 32.57
N ASN A 44 4.61 27.14 31.80
CA ASN A 44 3.18 27.18 32.12
C ASN A 44 2.67 25.75 32.39
N SER A 45 3.03 25.20 33.56
CA SER A 45 2.74 23.79 33.89
C SER A 45 1.43 23.53 34.65
N ASP A 46 0.65 24.56 35.01
CA ASP A 46 -0.48 24.35 35.95
C ASP A 46 -1.89 24.53 35.35
N VAL A 47 -2.02 25.08 34.14
CA VAL A 47 -3.34 25.20 33.47
C VAL A 47 -3.76 23.90 32.76
N PHE A 48 -2.81 23.04 32.36
CA PHE A 48 -3.11 21.80 31.63
C PHE A 48 -3.44 20.58 32.51
N ARG A 49 -3.19 20.64 33.82
CA ARG A 49 -3.43 19.50 34.73
C ARG A 49 -4.91 19.34 35.09
N VAL A 50 -5.69 20.43 35.15
CA VAL A 50 -7.11 20.39 35.51
C VAL A 50 -7.98 19.96 34.31
N VAL A 51 -7.61 20.34 33.09
CA VAL A 51 -8.33 19.96 31.87
C VAL A 51 -8.09 18.48 31.49
N ASN A 52 -6.90 17.94 31.74
CA ASN A 52 -6.62 16.52 31.50
C ASN A 52 -7.19 15.58 32.58
N ALA A 53 -7.39 16.06 33.81
CA ALA A 53 -8.01 15.25 34.87
C ALA A 53 -9.50 14.98 34.60
N LEU A 54 -10.22 15.93 33.99
CA LEU A 54 -11.65 15.79 33.63
C LEU A 54 -11.89 15.01 32.32
N ALA A 55 -10.88 14.81 31.47
CA ALA A 55 -11.00 14.10 30.19
C ALA A 55 -10.70 12.58 30.27
N SER A 56 -10.75 12.00 31.48
CA SER A 56 -10.31 10.63 31.77
C SER A 56 -11.43 9.58 31.87
N SER A 57 -12.71 9.95 31.67
CA SER A 57 -13.85 9.04 31.89
C SER A 57 -14.87 8.98 30.75
N SER A 58 -14.44 8.72 29.51
CA SER A 58 -15.26 8.03 28.49
C SER A 58 -14.48 7.92 27.17
N SER A 59 -14.18 6.70 26.74
CA SER A 59 -13.40 6.40 25.53
C SER A 59 -14.18 6.58 24.22
N THR A 60 -15.45 6.94 24.27
CA THR A 60 -16.33 6.96 23.08
C THR A 60 -16.50 8.37 22.49
N ILE A 61 -16.14 9.44 23.21
CA ILE A 61 -16.40 10.83 22.79
C ILE A 61 -15.18 11.50 22.13
N LYS A 62 -13.96 10.95 22.27
CA LYS A 62 -12.74 11.54 21.68
C LYS A 62 -12.67 11.46 20.14
N CYS A 63 -13.44 10.58 19.50
CA CYS A 63 -13.51 10.54 18.03
C CYS A 63 -14.38 11.64 17.42
N PHE A 64 -15.23 12.33 18.19
CA PHE A 64 -16.18 13.31 17.63
C PHE A 64 -15.76 14.76 17.84
N LEU A 65 -14.96 15.06 18.86
CA LEU A 65 -14.53 16.43 19.17
C LEU A 65 -13.23 16.87 18.46
N TRP A 66 -12.53 15.97 17.77
CA TRP A 66 -11.28 16.30 17.06
C TRP A 66 -11.49 16.90 15.66
N LYS A 67 -12.74 17.21 15.28
CA LYS A 67 -13.10 17.64 13.92
C LYS A 67 -13.27 19.16 13.72
N ASN A 68 -13.23 19.97 14.79
CA ASN A 68 -13.70 21.37 14.72
C ASN A 68 -12.65 22.46 15.05
N ASN A 69 -11.34 22.23 14.89
CA ASN A 69 -10.36 23.30 15.10
C ASN A 69 -9.28 23.37 13.99
N PRO A 70 -9.57 24.03 12.85
CA PRO A 70 -8.62 24.15 11.73
C PRO A 70 -7.50 25.19 11.95
N LEU A 71 -7.47 25.91 13.07
CA LEU A 71 -6.53 27.03 13.29
C LEU A 71 -5.20 26.66 13.99
N ASN A 72 -5.03 25.43 14.47
CA ASN A 72 -3.77 25.01 15.12
C ASN A 72 -2.73 24.40 14.14
N TRP A 73 -2.96 24.48 12.83
CA TRP A 73 -2.09 23.86 11.82
C TRP A 73 -0.87 24.69 11.40
N ILE A 74 -0.71 25.93 11.89
CA ILE A 74 0.33 26.85 11.40
C ILE A 74 1.62 26.82 12.26
N GLY A 75 1.63 26.22 13.44
CA GLY A 75 2.74 26.39 14.41
C GLY A 75 3.48 25.15 14.91
N GLY A 76 3.10 23.92 14.53
CA GLY A 76 3.71 22.70 15.04
C GLY A 76 4.34 21.89 13.93
N GLY A 77 5.64 21.59 14.04
CA GLY A 77 6.42 20.85 13.06
C GLY A 77 5.64 19.69 12.43
N GLN A 78 5.40 19.79 11.12
CA GLN A 78 4.66 18.79 10.37
C GLN A 78 5.39 17.45 10.41
N GLU A 79 4.96 16.59 11.34
CA GLU A 79 5.14 15.15 11.25
C GLU A 79 4.35 14.66 10.04
N TYR A 80 5.02 14.56 8.90
CA TYR A 80 4.44 13.95 7.71
C TYR A 80 4.28 12.44 7.96
N ALA A 81 3.03 12.04 8.18
CA ALA A 81 2.63 10.64 8.26
C ALA A 81 3.14 9.89 7.00
N ASP A 82 3.98 8.87 7.22
CA ASP A 82 4.45 7.98 6.18
C ASP A 82 3.26 7.11 5.74
N VAL A 83 2.43 7.59 4.80
CA VAL A 83 1.29 6.81 4.32
C VAL A 83 1.81 5.50 3.68
N PRO A 84 1.24 4.35 4.03
CA PRO A 84 1.75 3.08 3.54
C PRO A 84 1.43 2.91 2.04
N ARG A 85 2.48 2.91 1.20
CA ARG A 85 2.43 2.67 -0.26
C ARG A 85 1.73 1.35 -0.65
N ASN A 86 1.53 0.43 0.31
CA ASN A 86 0.97 -0.90 0.09
C ASN A 86 -0.57 -0.99 0.27
N VAL A 87 -1.23 0.12 0.64
CA VAL A 87 -2.69 0.11 0.92
C VAL A 87 -3.49 -0.15 -0.35
N ASN A 88 -3.09 0.43 -1.48
CA ASN A 88 -3.84 0.30 -2.75
C ASN A 88 -3.87 -1.15 -3.25
N LEU A 89 -2.74 -1.86 -3.19
CA LEU A 89 -2.67 -3.26 -3.61
C LEU A 89 -3.49 -4.18 -2.68
N SER A 90 -3.40 -3.96 -1.37
CA SER A 90 -4.16 -4.75 -0.39
C SER A 90 -5.67 -4.53 -0.55
N LEU A 91 -6.08 -3.28 -0.77
CA LEU A 91 -7.48 -2.94 -1.04
C LEU A 91 -7.97 -3.57 -2.34
N ALA A 92 -7.15 -3.58 -3.40
CA ALA A 92 -7.49 -4.25 -4.65
C ALA A 92 -7.74 -5.76 -4.45
N PHE A 93 -6.91 -6.46 -3.66
CA PHE A 93 -7.14 -7.86 -3.32
C PHE A 93 -8.42 -8.09 -2.51
N VAL A 94 -8.72 -7.19 -1.56
CA VAL A 94 -9.97 -7.25 -0.78
C VAL A 94 -11.18 -7.10 -1.71
N ILE A 95 -11.20 -6.07 -2.56
CA ILE A 95 -12.30 -5.82 -3.51
C ILE A 95 -12.43 -6.97 -4.52
N LEU A 96 -11.30 -7.50 -5.01
CA LEU A 96 -11.27 -8.63 -5.92
C LEU A 96 -11.90 -9.89 -5.28
N THR A 97 -11.60 -10.15 -4.01
CA THR A 97 -12.14 -11.31 -3.28
C THR A 97 -13.62 -11.10 -2.94
N THR A 98 -14.00 -9.93 -2.45
CA THR A 98 -15.40 -9.64 -2.11
C THR A 98 -16.29 -9.63 -3.34
N SER A 99 -15.87 -9.01 -4.45
CA SER A 99 -16.61 -9.03 -5.72
C SER A 99 -16.81 -10.46 -6.23
N LYS A 100 -15.82 -11.35 -6.07
CA LYS A 100 -15.96 -12.78 -6.45
C LYS A 100 -16.96 -13.54 -5.58
N ILE A 101 -16.94 -13.30 -4.27
CA ILE A 101 -17.91 -13.89 -3.33
C ILE A 101 -19.33 -13.42 -3.68
N VAL A 102 -19.51 -12.11 -3.85
CA VAL A 102 -20.79 -11.49 -4.23
C VAL A 102 -21.29 -12.06 -5.56
N GLY A 103 -20.42 -12.13 -6.58
CA GLY A 103 -20.76 -12.73 -7.87
C GLY A 103 -21.19 -14.20 -7.76
N SER A 104 -20.47 -15.00 -6.96
CA SER A 104 -20.81 -16.42 -6.72
C SER A 104 -22.17 -16.58 -6.01
N ILE A 105 -22.45 -15.75 -5.00
CA ILE A 105 -23.75 -15.74 -4.31
C ILE A 105 -24.85 -15.30 -5.30
N ASN A 106 -24.57 -14.31 -6.16
CA ASN A 106 -25.55 -13.82 -7.12
C ASN A 106 -25.91 -14.88 -8.17
N ILE A 107 -24.93 -15.63 -8.67
CA ILE A 107 -25.19 -16.74 -9.61
C ILE A 107 -26.13 -17.79 -8.99
N LYS A 108 -25.97 -18.08 -7.68
CA LYS A 108 -26.76 -19.11 -6.99
C LYS A 108 -28.16 -18.63 -6.58
N TYR A 109 -28.28 -17.40 -6.08
CA TYR A 109 -29.51 -16.89 -5.46
C TYR A 109 -30.23 -15.83 -6.30
N GLN A 110 -29.63 -15.34 -7.38
CA GLN A 110 -30.17 -14.30 -8.26
C GLN A 110 -30.67 -13.06 -7.49
N PHE A 111 -29.97 -12.69 -6.42
CA PHE A 111 -30.44 -11.65 -5.50
C PHE A 111 -30.19 -10.23 -6.03
N LEU A 112 -29.27 -10.05 -6.97
CA LEU A 112 -29.06 -8.78 -7.67
C LEU A 112 -29.92 -8.73 -8.94
N PRO A 113 -30.39 -7.54 -9.34
CA PRO A 113 -31.00 -7.36 -10.67
C PRO A 113 -30.02 -7.75 -11.77
N TYR A 114 -30.53 -8.03 -12.98
CA TYR A 114 -29.74 -8.45 -14.14
C TYR A 114 -28.50 -7.55 -14.37
N ASP A 115 -28.68 -6.23 -14.30
CA ASP A 115 -27.58 -5.26 -14.45
C ASP A 115 -26.55 -5.34 -13.31
N GLY A 116 -26.99 -5.69 -12.09
CA GLY A 116 -26.15 -5.83 -10.91
C GLY A 116 -25.06 -6.90 -11.08
N GLY A 117 -25.40 -8.01 -11.73
CA GLY A 117 -24.41 -9.06 -12.06
C GLY A 117 -23.29 -8.53 -12.95
N SER A 118 -23.62 -7.77 -13.99
CA SER A 118 -22.65 -7.15 -14.90
C SER A 118 -21.71 -6.19 -14.17
N TYR A 119 -22.23 -5.34 -13.28
CA TYR A 119 -21.38 -4.42 -12.49
C TYR A 119 -20.38 -5.16 -11.60
N THR A 120 -20.81 -6.25 -10.95
CA THR A 120 -19.89 -7.05 -10.12
C THR A 120 -18.77 -7.67 -10.96
N ALA A 121 -19.07 -8.12 -12.18
CA ALA A 121 -18.07 -8.62 -13.12
C ALA A 121 -17.11 -7.53 -13.59
N TYR A 122 -17.61 -6.33 -13.93
CA TYR A 122 -16.76 -5.19 -14.32
C TYR A 122 -15.80 -4.79 -13.20
N ILE A 123 -16.27 -4.68 -11.96
CA ILE A 123 -15.42 -4.32 -10.81
C ILE A 123 -14.38 -5.41 -10.56
N HIS A 124 -14.81 -6.69 -10.59
CA HIS A 124 -13.91 -7.82 -10.40
C HIS A 124 -12.78 -7.83 -11.44
N ASN A 125 -13.13 -7.73 -12.72
CA ASN A 125 -12.17 -7.75 -13.81
C ASN A 125 -11.27 -6.50 -13.81
N ALA A 126 -11.78 -5.33 -13.40
CA ALA A 126 -10.96 -4.12 -13.27
C ALA A 126 -9.91 -4.27 -12.16
N CYS A 127 -10.30 -4.80 -10.99
CA CYS A 127 -9.37 -5.10 -9.92
C CYS A 127 -8.37 -6.18 -10.32
N LEU A 128 -8.81 -7.18 -11.09
CA LEU A 128 -7.95 -8.23 -11.61
C LEU A 128 -6.86 -7.65 -12.50
N PHE A 129 -7.24 -6.90 -13.55
CA PHE A 129 -6.27 -6.27 -14.44
C PHE A 129 -5.34 -5.30 -13.71
N PHE A 130 -5.86 -4.54 -12.74
CA PHE A 130 -5.01 -3.69 -11.89
C PHE A 130 -3.96 -4.49 -11.10
N VAL A 131 -4.33 -5.65 -10.55
CA VAL A 131 -3.37 -6.52 -9.83
C VAL A 131 -2.33 -7.08 -10.79
N LEU A 132 -2.70 -7.44 -12.02
CA LEU A 132 -1.77 -7.94 -13.03
C LEU A 132 -0.82 -6.83 -13.52
N ASP A 133 -1.30 -5.60 -13.70
CA ASP A 133 -0.52 -4.46 -14.21
C ASP A 133 0.16 -3.60 -13.13
N VAL A 134 0.09 -4.01 -11.87
CA VAL A 134 0.70 -3.25 -10.76
C VAL A 134 2.21 -3.07 -10.93
N SER A 135 2.88 -3.91 -11.73
CA SER A 135 4.31 -3.76 -12.04
C SER A 135 4.65 -2.45 -12.74
N VAL A 136 3.77 -1.94 -13.60
CA VAL A 136 3.94 -0.67 -14.30
C VAL A 136 3.86 0.48 -13.31
N VAL A 137 2.91 0.41 -12.37
CA VAL A 137 2.77 1.43 -11.31
C VAL A 137 3.97 1.42 -10.38
N LEU A 138 4.41 0.25 -9.93
CA LEU A 138 5.55 0.11 -9.03
C LEU A 138 6.86 0.52 -9.70
N SER A 139 7.07 0.15 -10.97
CA SER A 139 8.25 0.59 -11.72
C SER A 139 8.22 2.10 -11.96
N GLY A 140 7.09 2.67 -12.37
CA GLY A 140 6.92 4.13 -12.52
C GLY A 140 7.24 4.89 -11.24
N GLU A 141 6.71 4.45 -10.09
CA GLU A 141 7.04 5.03 -8.78
C GLU A 141 8.53 4.98 -8.47
N ARG A 142 9.20 3.86 -8.78
CA ARG A 142 10.65 3.73 -8.57
C ARG A 142 11.47 4.57 -9.54
N ILE A 143 11.06 4.73 -10.80
CA ILE A 143 11.72 5.64 -11.75
C ILE A 143 11.68 7.05 -11.20
N VAL A 144 10.49 7.51 -10.79
CA VAL A 144 10.30 8.85 -10.23
C VAL A 144 11.13 9.03 -8.95
N ALA A 145 11.13 8.05 -8.05
CA ALA A 145 11.92 8.10 -6.82
C ALA A 145 13.44 8.12 -7.09
N THR A 146 13.92 7.41 -8.11
CA THR A 146 15.34 7.37 -8.48
C THR A 146 15.77 8.62 -9.26
N TRP A 147 14.93 9.20 -10.12
CA TRP A 147 15.29 10.38 -10.92
C TRP A 147 15.17 11.69 -10.15
N LEU A 148 14.21 11.77 -9.23
CA LEU A 148 13.96 12.99 -8.48
C LEU A 148 14.53 12.94 -7.07
N THR A 149 15.53 12.13 -6.74
CA THR A 149 16.00 11.94 -5.35
C THR A 149 16.06 13.22 -4.51
N ASP A 150 16.64 14.30 -5.05
CA ASP A 150 16.77 15.59 -4.33
C ASP A 150 15.43 16.35 -4.24
N LYS A 151 14.64 16.32 -5.30
CA LYS A 151 13.33 16.97 -5.35
C LYS A 151 12.22 16.13 -4.74
N TYR A 152 12.45 14.84 -4.51
CA TYR A 152 11.44 13.88 -4.07
C TYR A 152 11.09 14.13 -2.61
N GLU A 153 12.04 14.63 -1.81
CA GLU A 153 11.76 15.06 -0.44
C GLU A 153 10.93 16.35 -0.40
N MET A 154 11.20 17.31 -1.29
CA MET A 154 10.40 18.54 -1.43
C MET A 154 9.04 18.29 -2.08
N CYS A 155 8.99 17.40 -3.07
CA CYS A 155 7.83 17.00 -3.82
C CYS A 155 7.26 15.68 -3.28
N ARG A 156 7.37 15.43 -1.97
CA ARG A 156 6.71 14.33 -1.26
C ARG A 156 5.17 14.48 -1.25
N ASN A 157 4.64 15.15 -2.27
CA ASN A 157 3.25 15.22 -2.59
C ASN A 157 2.82 13.85 -3.06
N TRP A 158 1.74 13.35 -2.47
CA TRP A 158 1.08 12.08 -2.82
C TRP A 158 0.45 12.12 -4.22
N CYS A 159 0.35 13.32 -4.81
CA CYS A 159 -0.35 13.61 -6.05
C CYS A 159 0.11 12.82 -7.28
N PRO A 160 1.41 12.72 -7.65
CA PRO A 160 1.82 11.99 -8.85
C PRO A 160 1.60 10.49 -8.73
N VAL A 161 1.82 9.90 -7.54
CA VAL A 161 1.52 8.49 -7.29
C VAL A 161 0.01 8.24 -7.38
N PHE A 162 -0.79 9.12 -6.77
CA PHE A 162 -2.24 9.04 -6.86
C PHE A 162 -2.76 9.18 -8.30
N ALA A 163 -2.23 10.14 -9.05
CA ALA A 163 -2.56 10.35 -10.46
C ALA A 163 -2.19 9.13 -11.30
N LEU A 164 -1.01 8.54 -11.09
CA LEU A 164 -0.58 7.31 -11.76
C LEU A 164 -1.52 6.14 -11.45
N CYS A 165 -1.91 5.97 -10.18
CA CYS A 165 -2.89 4.96 -9.78
C CYS A 165 -4.26 5.20 -10.43
N LEU A 166 -4.73 6.44 -10.49
CA LEU A 166 -6.02 6.79 -11.08
C LEU A 166 -6.05 6.53 -12.59
N VAL A 167 -4.99 6.92 -13.31
CA VAL A 167 -4.84 6.65 -14.74
C VAL A 167 -4.83 5.15 -15.01
N MET A 168 -4.06 4.39 -14.22
CA MET A 168 -3.99 2.93 -14.36
C MET A 168 -5.34 2.27 -14.05
N TRP A 169 -6.04 2.75 -13.04
CA TRP A 169 -7.34 2.22 -12.65
C TRP A 169 -8.40 2.53 -13.72
N ALA A 170 -8.39 3.73 -14.31
CA ALA A 170 -9.25 4.09 -15.43
C ALA A 170 -8.99 3.24 -16.68
N ALA A 171 -7.72 3.01 -17.03
CA ALA A 171 -7.34 2.15 -18.16
C ALA A 171 -7.80 0.69 -17.94
N ASN A 172 -7.56 0.13 -16.76
CA ASN A 172 -8.01 -1.22 -16.40
C ASN A 172 -9.53 -1.35 -16.31
N GLY A 173 -10.20 -0.31 -15.82
CA GLY A 173 -11.66 -0.22 -15.85
C GLY A 173 -12.22 -0.23 -17.27
N TYR A 174 -11.60 0.54 -18.18
CA TYR A 174 -11.96 0.53 -19.60
C TYR A 174 -11.77 -0.87 -20.22
N PHE A 175 -10.63 -1.52 -20.02
CA PHE A 175 -10.40 -2.88 -20.53
C PHE A 175 -11.35 -3.92 -19.93
N SER A 176 -11.70 -3.77 -18.66
CA SER A 176 -12.71 -4.61 -17.98
C SER A 176 -14.09 -4.46 -18.61
N CYS A 177 -14.55 -3.23 -18.79
CA CYS A 177 -15.83 -2.95 -19.45
C CYS A 177 -15.83 -3.46 -20.89
N PHE A 178 -14.76 -3.17 -21.65
CA PHE A 178 -14.63 -3.62 -23.04
C PHE A 178 -14.65 -5.15 -23.15
N SER A 179 -13.78 -5.86 -22.43
CA SER A 179 -13.72 -7.33 -22.46
C SER A 179 -15.04 -7.98 -22.03
N THR A 180 -15.68 -7.48 -20.97
CA THR A 180 -16.92 -8.06 -20.46
C THR A 180 -18.11 -7.76 -21.39
N ALA A 181 -18.20 -6.54 -21.95
CA ALA A 181 -19.24 -6.22 -22.93
C ALA A 181 -19.11 -7.05 -24.21
N LEU A 182 -17.88 -7.39 -24.61
CA LEU A 182 -17.64 -8.29 -25.74
C LEU A 182 -18.00 -9.74 -25.44
N LEU A 183 -17.69 -10.22 -24.24
CA LEU A 183 -18.06 -11.58 -23.80
C LEU A 183 -19.57 -11.78 -23.63
N GLN A 184 -20.33 -10.70 -23.42
CA GLN A 184 -21.80 -10.75 -23.33
C GLN A 184 -22.50 -10.82 -24.69
N LYS A 185 -21.80 -10.53 -25.80
CA LYS A 185 -22.36 -10.71 -27.13
C LYS A 185 -22.24 -12.18 -27.53
N ASP A 186 -23.33 -12.78 -27.99
CA ASP A 186 -23.38 -14.19 -28.43
C ASP A 186 -22.42 -14.50 -29.60
N ASP A 187 -21.86 -13.47 -30.25
CA ASP A 187 -20.90 -13.61 -31.35
C ASP A 187 -19.43 -13.54 -30.89
N LEU A 188 -19.04 -14.47 -30.00
CA LEU A 188 -17.68 -14.54 -29.46
C LEU A 188 -16.61 -14.67 -30.57
N ALA A 189 -16.95 -15.33 -31.68
CA ALA A 189 -16.06 -15.56 -32.81
C ALA A 189 -15.57 -14.25 -33.44
N GLN A 190 -16.44 -13.24 -33.52
CA GLN A 190 -16.07 -11.93 -34.10
C GLN A 190 -15.10 -11.14 -33.20
N TYR A 191 -15.23 -11.27 -31.88
CA TYR A 191 -14.53 -10.42 -30.92
C TYR A 191 -13.32 -11.06 -30.23
N TYR A 192 -13.11 -12.37 -30.46
CA TYR A 192 -11.97 -13.12 -29.95
C TYR A 192 -10.62 -12.40 -30.16
N HIS A 193 -10.36 -11.95 -31.39
CA HIS A 193 -9.09 -11.29 -31.72
C HIS A 193 -8.90 -10.00 -30.93
N SER A 194 -9.96 -9.20 -30.73
CA SER A 194 -9.90 -7.97 -29.96
C SER A 194 -9.59 -8.24 -28.49
N VAL A 195 -10.22 -9.24 -27.88
CA VAL A 195 -9.95 -9.63 -26.48
C VAL A 195 -8.51 -10.16 -26.35
N LEU A 196 -8.06 -10.99 -27.29
CA LEU A 196 -6.69 -11.51 -27.28
C LEU A 196 -5.65 -10.39 -27.38
N VAL A 197 -5.87 -9.40 -28.25
CA VAL A 197 -4.97 -8.24 -28.37
C VAL A 197 -4.87 -7.47 -27.05
N VAL A 198 -5.98 -7.26 -26.35
CA VAL A 198 -5.98 -6.62 -25.03
C VAL A 198 -5.18 -7.44 -24.01
N LEU A 199 -5.38 -8.76 -23.97
CA LEU A 199 -4.63 -9.66 -23.08
C LEU A 199 -3.12 -9.65 -23.37
N VAL A 200 -2.73 -9.65 -24.64
CA VAL A 200 -1.32 -9.54 -25.07
C VAL A 200 -0.75 -8.18 -24.66
N LEU A 201 -1.50 -7.09 -24.84
CA LEU A 201 -1.07 -5.75 -24.47
C LEU A 201 -0.82 -5.61 -22.96
N ILE A 202 -1.75 -6.11 -22.13
CA ILE A 202 -1.60 -6.19 -20.67
C ILE A 202 -0.34 -6.99 -20.31
N MET A 203 -0.15 -8.16 -20.92
CA MET A 203 1.04 -8.98 -20.69
C MET A 203 2.34 -8.24 -21.04
N MET A 204 2.38 -7.58 -22.20
CA MET A 204 3.54 -6.82 -22.67
C MET A 204 3.85 -5.63 -21.77
N LEU A 205 2.83 -4.90 -21.30
CA LEU A 205 2.98 -3.82 -20.32
C LEU A 205 3.57 -4.35 -19.02
N ASN A 206 3.07 -5.47 -18.52
CA ASN A 206 3.57 -6.08 -17.29
C ASN A 206 5.04 -6.52 -17.41
N PHE A 207 5.42 -7.20 -18.51
CA PHE A 207 6.82 -7.55 -18.77
C PHE A 207 7.72 -6.31 -18.87
N THR A 208 7.24 -5.26 -19.53
CA THR A 208 7.99 -3.99 -19.66
C THR A 208 8.21 -3.35 -18.28
N GLY A 209 7.16 -3.29 -17.44
CA GLY A 209 7.25 -2.79 -16.07
C GLY A 209 8.24 -3.60 -15.22
N PHE A 210 8.23 -4.92 -15.35
CA PHE A 210 9.18 -5.80 -14.68
C PHE A 210 10.64 -5.57 -15.12
N LEU A 211 10.89 -5.48 -16.44
CA LEU A 211 12.22 -5.20 -16.97
C LEU A 211 12.74 -3.83 -16.56
N ALA A 212 11.88 -2.80 -16.60
CA ALA A 212 12.20 -1.47 -16.11
C ALA A 212 12.58 -1.51 -14.62
N PHE A 213 11.84 -2.26 -13.81
CA PHE A 213 12.15 -2.43 -12.39
C PHE A 213 13.53 -3.10 -12.15
N ILE A 214 13.88 -4.13 -12.93
CA ILE A 214 15.22 -4.76 -12.88
C ILE A 214 16.31 -3.74 -13.24
N ALA A 215 16.09 -2.97 -14.31
CA ALA A 215 17.05 -1.97 -14.76
C ALA A 215 17.32 -0.91 -13.68
N ILE A 216 16.27 -0.39 -13.04
CA ILE A 216 16.37 0.57 -11.93
C ILE A 216 17.08 -0.06 -10.73
N GLY A 217 16.75 -1.31 -10.39
CA GLY A 217 17.40 -2.03 -9.30
C GLY A 217 18.91 -2.15 -9.51
N ARG A 218 19.34 -2.47 -10.74
CA ARG A 218 20.76 -2.52 -11.11
C ARG A 218 21.42 -1.14 -11.12
N TYR A 219 20.72 -0.13 -11.62
CA TYR A 219 21.20 1.26 -11.60
C TYR A 219 21.46 1.73 -10.16
N ASN A 220 20.49 1.54 -9.25
CA ASN A 220 20.61 1.91 -7.85
C ASN A 220 21.77 1.15 -7.14
N GLN A 221 21.99 -0.11 -7.48
CA GLN A 221 23.14 -0.88 -6.96
C GLN A 221 24.49 -0.34 -7.44
N ARG A 222 24.58 0.07 -8.70
CA ARG A 222 25.80 0.70 -9.23
C ARG A 222 26.05 2.06 -8.58
N GLN A 223 25.02 2.90 -8.49
CA GLN A 223 25.11 4.21 -7.81
C GLN A 223 25.54 4.10 -6.35
N TRP A 224 25.06 3.07 -5.63
CA TRP A 224 25.49 2.80 -4.26
C TRP A 224 27.01 2.64 -4.14
N SER A 225 27.63 1.89 -5.06
CA SER A 225 29.08 1.66 -5.03
C SER A 225 29.89 2.93 -5.33
N THR A 226 29.39 3.81 -6.19
CA THR A 226 30.10 5.03 -6.59
C THR A 226 29.90 6.18 -5.59
N GLN A 227 28.80 6.21 -4.86
CA GLN A 227 28.47 7.29 -3.92
C GLN A 227 28.81 6.95 -2.46
N LEU A 228 29.61 5.90 -2.26
CA LEU A 228 30.01 5.39 -0.96
C LEU A 228 30.94 6.34 -0.18
N GLU A 229 31.28 7.51 -0.73
CA GLU A 229 32.07 8.57 -0.07
C GLU A 229 31.19 9.75 0.41
N GLN A 230 29.93 9.84 -0.04
CA GLN A 230 29.06 10.98 0.28
C GLN A 230 28.45 10.90 1.70
N ARG A 231 27.74 11.97 2.11
CA ARG A 231 27.10 12.19 3.42
C ARG A 231 26.29 10.97 3.90
N LEU A 232 26.35 10.66 5.20
CA LEU A 232 25.68 9.52 5.84
C LEU A 232 24.17 9.45 5.55
N THR A 233 23.48 10.59 5.51
CA THR A 233 22.03 10.67 5.25
C THR A 233 21.65 10.14 3.87
N HIS A 234 22.44 10.49 2.84
CA HIS A 234 22.21 10.05 1.47
C HIS A 234 22.40 8.53 1.34
N ARG A 235 23.41 7.98 2.05
CA ARG A 235 23.62 6.53 2.10
C ARG A 235 22.43 5.80 2.74
N TYR A 236 21.89 6.35 3.82
CA TYR A 236 20.72 5.74 4.45
C TYR A 236 19.52 5.65 3.49
N GLN A 237 19.24 6.72 2.73
CA GLN A 237 18.15 6.76 1.75
C GLN A 237 18.35 5.73 0.62
N ILE A 238 19.54 5.64 0.04
CA ILE A 238 19.81 4.68 -1.05
C ILE A 238 19.72 3.25 -0.53
N SER A 239 20.28 2.98 0.66
CA SER A 239 20.21 1.65 1.29
C SER A 239 18.76 1.21 1.51
N GLU A 240 17.91 2.11 2.02
CA GLU A 240 16.50 1.82 2.24
C GLU A 240 15.73 1.62 0.92
N ASN A 241 16.06 2.40 -0.13
CA ASN A 241 15.50 2.21 -1.47
C ASN A 241 15.90 0.86 -2.07
N ILE A 242 17.15 0.42 -1.90
CA ILE A 242 17.63 -0.90 -2.35
C ILE A 242 16.90 -2.01 -1.58
N ARG A 243 16.78 -1.89 -0.25
CA ARG A 243 16.05 -2.87 0.57
C ARG A 243 14.59 -3.00 0.10
N THR A 244 13.91 -1.87 -0.07
CA THR A 244 12.52 -1.83 -0.55
C THR A 244 12.40 -2.44 -1.95
N SER A 245 13.36 -2.14 -2.84
CA SER A 245 13.35 -2.68 -4.20
C SER A 245 13.51 -4.20 -4.23
N ARG A 246 14.35 -4.78 -3.35
CA ARG A 246 14.48 -6.24 -3.22
C ARG A 246 13.20 -6.92 -2.75
N LEU A 247 12.46 -6.27 -1.84
CA LEU A 247 11.17 -6.78 -1.37
C LEU A 247 10.13 -6.74 -2.50
N LEU A 248 10.00 -5.60 -3.16
CA LEU A 248 9.10 -5.42 -4.30
C LEU A 248 9.44 -6.35 -5.47
N MET A 249 10.72 -6.65 -5.72
CA MET A 249 11.13 -7.60 -6.76
C MET A 249 10.49 -8.98 -6.57
N LYS A 250 10.43 -9.49 -5.33
CA LYS A 250 9.77 -10.77 -5.03
C LYS A 250 8.28 -10.72 -5.33
N THR A 251 7.64 -9.61 -4.98
CA THR A 251 6.22 -9.37 -5.27
C THR A 251 5.96 -9.31 -6.77
N LEU A 252 6.79 -8.59 -7.52
CA LEU A 252 6.68 -8.49 -8.98
C LEU A 252 6.87 -9.84 -9.68
N LEU A 253 7.78 -10.68 -9.19
CA LEU A 253 7.96 -12.02 -9.72
C LEU A 253 6.68 -12.86 -9.56
N ILE A 254 6.02 -12.79 -8.40
CA ILE A 254 4.74 -13.48 -8.16
C ILE A 254 3.67 -12.95 -9.11
N ILE A 255 3.58 -11.63 -9.31
CA ILE A 255 2.60 -11.00 -10.21
C ILE A 255 2.83 -11.39 -11.67
N ILE A 256 4.08 -11.47 -12.13
CA ILE A 256 4.42 -11.95 -13.48
C ILE A 256 3.98 -13.41 -13.64
N CYS A 257 4.27 -14.27 -12.66
CA CYS A 257 3.81 -15.66 -12.68
C CYS A 257 2.28 -15.75 -12.75
N LEU A 258 1.57 -14.93 -11.97
CA LEU A 258 0.11 -14.84 -12.02
C LEU A 258 -0.39 -14.36 -13.39
N SER A 259 0.29 -13.41 -14.01
CA SER A 259 -0.11 -12.88 -15.32
C SER A 259 0.08 -13.91 -16.43
N VAL A 260 1.21 -14.61 -16.42
CA VAL A 260 1.45 -15.75 -17.33
C VAL A 260 0.38 -16.84 -17.12
N PHE A 261 0.04 -17.16 -15.87
CA PHE A 261 -1.01 -18.12 -15.57
C PHE A 261 -2.39 -17.64 -16.03
N PHE A 262 -2.73 -16.36 -15.80
CA PHE A 262 -3.97 -15.76 -16.28
C PHE A 262 -4.11 -15.88 -17.80
N PHE A 263 -3.06 -15.51 -18.54
CA PHE A 263 -3.05 -15.64 -20.00
C PHE A 263 -3.17 -17.10 -20.44
N GLY A 264 -2.44 -18.01 -19.78
CA GLY A 264 -2.55 -19.45 -20.04
C GLY A 264 -3.92 -20.04 -19.69
N ALA A 265 -4.67 -19.47 -18.76
CA ALA A 265 -6.04 -19.88 -18.43
C ALA A 265 -7.08 -19.31 -19.41
N MET A 266 -6.91 -18.05 -19.81
CA MET A 266 -7.82 -17.35 -20.73
C MET A 266 -7.63 -17.78 -22.19
N TYR A 267 -6.41 -18.09 -22.61
CA TYR A 267 -6.13 -18.44 -24.00
C TYR A 267 -6.89 -19.70 -24.48
N PRO A 268 -6.89 -20.84 -23.74
CA PRO A 268 -7.73 -21.98 -24.08
C PRO A 268 -9.23 -21.67 -24.01
N ALA A 269 -9.66 -20.82 -23.07
CA ALA A 269 -11.06 -20.41 -22.96
C ALA A 269 -11.55 -19.67 -24.22
N LEU A 270 -10.66 -18.87 -24.82
CA LEU A 270 -10.93 -18.12 -26.04
C LEU A 270 -10.90 -18.99 -27.30
N ILE A 271 -9.99 -19.99 -27.39
CA ILE A 271 -9.81 -20.80 -28.61
C ILE A 271 -10.71 -22.02 -28.65
N LEU A 272 -10.77 -22.80 -27.56
CA LEU A 272 -11.44 -24.09 -27.58
C LEU A 272 -12.96 -23.98 -27.45
N SER A 273 -13.51 -22.77 -27.32
CA SER A 273 -14.90 -22.52 -26.91
C SER A 273 -15.20 -23.05 -25.49
N PHE A 274 -16.17 -22.41 -24.82
CA PHE A 274 -16.49 -22.68 -23.41
C PHE A 274 -17.04 -24.09 -23.11
N HIS A 275 -17.23 -24.94 -24.12
CA HIS A 275 -17.75 -26.30 -23.95
C HIS A 275 -16.74 -27.28 -23.32
N HIS A 276 -15.44 -26.97 -23.37
CA HIS A 276 -14.44 -27.81 -22.71
C HIS A 276 -14.38 -27.54 -21.20
N GLN A 277 -14.19 -28.60 -20.42
CA GLN A 277 -14.02 -28.50 -18.96
C GLN A 277 -12.71 -27.81 -18.55
N LEU A 278 -11.69 -27.85 -19.42
CA LEU A 278 -10.34 -27.34 -19.12
C LEU A 278 -10.32 -25.84 -18.74
N PRO A 279 -10.90 -24.90 -19.53
CA PRO A 279 -11.03 -23.49 -19.13
C PRO A 279 -11.67 -23.27 -17.76
N SER A 280 -12.69 -24.05 -17.41
CA SER A 280 -13.37 -23.95 -16.12
C SER A 280 -12.43 -24.35 -14.97
N ILE A 281 -11.71 -25.47 -15.13
CA ILE A 281 -10.73 -25.95 -14.14
C ILE A 281 -9.58 -24.94 -14.00
N LEU A 282 -9.03 -24.44 -15.11
CA LEU A 282 -7.94 -23.45 -15.09
C LEU A 282 -8.41 -22.14 -14.44
N GLY A 283 -9.62 -21.68 -14.73
CA GLY A 283 -10.20 -20.49 -14.11
C GLY A 283 -10.37 -20.63 -12.59
N GLN A 284 -10.78 -21.81 -12.11
CA GLN A 284 -10.89 -22.08 -10.67
C GLN A 284 -9.52 -22.13 -9.99
N LEU A 285 -8.54 -22.80 -10.59
CA LEU A 285 -7.16 -22.83 -10.08
C LEU A 285 -6.55 -21.43 -10.05
N PHE A 286 -6.81 -20.62 -11.06
CA PHE A 286 -6.36 -19.23 -11.10
C PHE A 286 -7.00 -18.38 -9.99
N ALA A 287 -8.31 -18.52 -9.77
CA ALA A 287 -8.99 -17.82 -8.68
C ALA A 287 -8.41 -18.21 -7.31
N LEU A 288 -8.07 -19.48 -7.10
CA LEU A 288 -7.38 -19.95 -5.89
C LEU A 288 -5.97 -19.35 -5.77
N ALA A 289 -5.21 -19.27 -6.86
CA ALA A 289 -3.88 -18.67 -6.89
C ALA A 289 -3.92 -17.17 -6.52
N ILE A 290 -4.93 -16.43 -6.97
CA ILE A 290 -5.15 -15.05 -6.59
C ILE A 290 -5.49 -14.93 -5.10
N ALA A 291 -6.45 -15.72 -4.61
CA ALA A 291 -6.88 -15.66 -3.23
C ALA A 291 -5.72 -15.97 -2.26
N THR A 292 -4.92 -16.99 -2.58
CA THR A 292 -3.71 -17.32 -1.82
C THR A 292 -2.68 -16.19 -1.88
N THR A 293 -2.47 -15.59 -3.04
CA THR A 293 -1.57 -14.43 -3.21
C THR A 293 -2.02 -13.22 -2.38
N GLY A 294 -3.31 -12.95 -2.33
CA GLY A 294 -3.90 -11.88 -1.50
C GLY A 294 -3.63 -12.03 0.00
N ILE A 295 -3.36 -13.25 0.46
CA ILE A 295 -2.96 -13.54 1.86
C ILE A 295 -1.43 -13.55 2.01
N ILE A 296 -0.73 -14.21 1.09
CA ILE A 296 0.73 -14.40 1.18
C ILE A 296 1.48 -13.07 1.03
N LEU A 297 1.06 -12.19 0.11
CA LEU A 297 1.76 -10.92 -0.15
C LEU A 297 1.76 -10.00 1.08
N PRO A 298 0.63 -9.65 1.72
CA PRO A 298 0.64 -8.86 2.95
C PRO A 298 1.50 -9.49 4.06
N CYS A 299 1.40 -10.80 4.26
CA CYS A 299 2.22 -11.52 5.25
C CYS A 299 3.73 -11.40 4.95
N SER A 300 4.12 -11.48 3.68
CA SER A 300 5.51 -11.28 3.24
C SER A 300 6.01 -9.86 3.52
N PHE A 301 5.17 -8.85 3.28
CA PHE A 301 5.49 -7.45 3.60
C PHE A 301 5.66 -7.22 5.10
N VAL A 302 4.71 -7.72 5.90
CA VAL A 302 4.78 -7.65 7.38
C VAL A 302 6.04 -8.32 7.91
N LYS A 303 6.41 -9.49 7.38
CA LYS A 303 7.61 -10.21 7.82
C LYS A 303 8.91 -9.48 7.45
N SER A 304 8.93 -8.76 6.33
CA SER A 304 10.14 -8.14 5.78
C SER A 304 10.44 -6.76 6.38
N ASP A 305 9.43 -6.09 6.93
CA ASP A 305 9.56 -4.81 7.62
C ASP A 305 9.50 -5.01 9.15
N ALA A 306 10.62 -4.75 9.83
CA ALA A 306 10.73 -4.92 11.27
C ALA A 306 9.80 -3.98 12.06
N LYS A 307 9.54 -2.76 11.56
CA LYS A 307 8.65 -1.79 12.20
C LYS A 307 7.20 -2.23 12.05
N LEU A 308 6.81 -2.67 10.86
CA LEU A 308 5.47 -3.21 10.62
C LEU A 308 5.24 -4.48 11.44
N LEU A 309 6.22 -5.39 11.48
CA LEU A 309 6.16 -6.60 12.30
C LEU A 309 6.03 -6.28 13.79
N ALA A 310 6.81 -5.32 14.31
CA ALA A 310 6.72 -4.89 15.70
C ALA A 310 5.33 -4.32 16.01
N THR A 311 4.76 -3.58 15.07
CA THR A 311 3.43 -3.01 15.24
C THR A 311 2.33 -4.07 15.20
N VAL A 312 2.39 -5.00 14.26
CA VAL A 312 1.50 -6.16 14.21
C VAL A 312 1.62 -6.96 15.52
N LYS A 313 2.85 -7.28 15.96
CA LYS A 313 3.09 -7.94 17.25
C LYS A 313 2.51 -7.15 18.43
N ARG A 314 2.55 -5.82 18.41
CA ARG A 314 1.96 -4.97 19.47
C ARG A 314 0.44 -5.05 19.49
N HIS A 315 -0.22 -5.13 18.33
CA HIS A 315 -1.68 -5.24 18.23
C HIS A 315 -2.16 -6.68 18.54
N PHE A 316 -1.40 -7.69 18.12
CA PHE A 316 -1.70 -9.11 18.33
C PHE A 316 -1.17 -9.69 19.64
N ARG A 317 -0.26 -8.99 20.33
CA ARG A 317 -0.12 -9.15 21.78
C ARG A 317 -1.43 -8.66 22.38
N ILE A 318 -2.42 -9.55 22.37
CA ILE A 318 -3.52 -9.56 23.33
C ILE A 318 -2.84 -9.15 24.61
N LYS A 319 -3.23 -7.99 25.16
CA LYS A 319 -2.75 -7.58 26.48
C LYS A 319 -3.10 -8.76 27.37
N SER A 320 -2.12 -9.63 27.60
CA SER A 320 -2.11 -10.52 28.74
C SER A 320 -2.53 -9.57 29.85
N LYS A 321 -3.59 -9.93 30.57
CA LYS A 321 -3.96 -9.25 31.79
C LYS A 321 -2.82 -9.53 32.78
N ASP A 322 -1.63 -9.04 32.46
CA ASP A 322 -0.56 -8.84 33.40
C ASP A 322 -1.24 -7.95 34.41
N LYS A 323 -1.57 -8.60 35.54
CA LYS A 323 -2.03 -7.95 36.76
C LYS A 323 -1.25 -6.65 36.81
N ILE A 324 -1.96 -5.53 36.70
CA ILE A 324 -1.44 -4.25 37.10
C ILE A 324 -1.16 -4.48 38.59
N ILE A 325 0.03 -4.99 38.92
CA ILE A 325 0.53 -4.98 40.27
C ILE A 325 0.65 -3.48 40.51
N PRO A 326 -0.17 -2.89 41.39
CA PRO A 326 -0.02 -1.49 41.71
C PRO A 326 1.37 -1.37 42.31
N VAL A 327 2.32 -0.80 41.54
CA VAL A 327 3.64 -0.45 42.03
C VAL A 327 3.45 0.78 42.91
N HIS A 328 2.91 0.55 44.10
CA HIS A 328 3.04 1.45 45.24
C HIS A 328 4.44 1.21 45.80
N GLY A 329 5.40 1.98 45.31
CA GLY A 329 6.75 2.03 45.88
C GLY A 329 7.84 2.21 44.83
N ALA A 330 8.46 3.40 44.84
CA ALA A 330 9.72 3.75 44.19
C ALA A 330 9.78 3.64 42.65
N ARG A 331 9.73 4.80 41.98
CA ARG A 331 10.24 4.98 40.61
C ARG A 331 11.69 4.46 40.54
N PRO A 332 12.02 3.44 39.73
CA PRO A 332 13.41 3.10 39.49
C PRO A 332 14.06 4.24 38.67
N LYS A 333 15.01 4.95 39.28
CA LYS A 333 15.83 6.01 38.66
C LYS A 333 16.84 5.50 37.60
N SER A 334 16.73 4.25 37.12
CA SER A 334 17.84 3.57 36.44
C SER A 334 17.85 3.65 34.90
N CYS A 335 16.88 4.31 34.26
CA CYS A 335 16.81 4.28 32.79
C CYS A 335 17.59 5.42 32.10
N THR A 336 17.72 6.59 32.73
CA THR A 336 18.46 7.72 32.13
C THR A 336 19.98 7.49 32.11
N ALA A 337 20.55 6.88 33.16
CA ALA A 337 21.99 6.63 33.22
C ALA A 337 22.49 5.66 32.14
N LYS A 338 21.75 4.58 31.87
CA LYS A 338 22.10 3.61 30.81
C LYS A 338 22.02 4.19 29.41
N VAL A 339 21.01 5.02 29.14
CA VAL A 339 20.88 5.70 27.84
C VAL A 339 22.01 6.70 27.63
N GLN A 340 22.43 7.40 28.69
CA GLN A 340 23.59 8.29 28.65
C GLN A 340 24.91 7.53 28.41
N GLU A 341 25.07 6.37 29.06
CA GLU A 341 26.26 5.54 28.92
C GLU A 341 26.38 4.95 27.51
N GLU A 342 25.28 4.42 26.94
CA GLU A 342 25.26 3.96 25.54
C GLU A 342 25.56 5.11 24.56
N ALA A 343 24.99 6.29 24.77
CA ALA A 343 25.28 7.46 23.92
C ALA A 343 26.77 7.83 23.97
N ASN A 344 27.38 7.84 25.16
CA ASN A 344 28.81 8.14 25.33
C ASN A 344 29.72 7.10 24.65
N VAL A 345 29.34 5.82 24.64
CA VAL A 345 30.07 4.78 23.89
C VAL A 345 30.02 5.05 22.39
N TYR A 346 28.86 5.44 21.85
CA TYR A 346 28.75 5.78 20.42
C TYR A 346 29.57 7.03 20.05
N PHE A 347 29.52 8.09 20.87
CA PHE A 347 30.28 9.32 20.59
C PHE A 347 31.79 9.11 20.71
N SER A 348 32.26 8.33 21.68
CA SER A 348 33.69 8.02 21.82
C SER A 348 34.22 7.17 20.66
N GLN A 349 33.44 6.20 20.18
CA GLN A 349 33.80 5.44 18.98
C GLN A 349 33.84 6.32 17.73
N LEU A 350 32.90 7.27 17.60
CA LEU A 350 32.88 8.22 16.50
C LEU A 350 34.13 9.13 16.54
N GLN A 351 34.46 9.67 17.70
CA GLN A 351 35.63 10.53 17.91
C GLN A 351 36.94 9.80 17.58
N ASN A 352 37.10 8.56 18.06
CA ASN A 352 38.28 7.74 17.78
C ASN A 352 38.40 7.33 16.30
N SER A 353 37.30 7.36 15.54
CA SER A 353 37.34 7.07 14.09
C SER A 353 37.75 8.27 13.23
N TRP A 354 37.80 9.48 13.81
CA TRP A 354 38.13 10.73 13.12
C TRP A 354 39.53 11.25 13.47
N SER A 355 40.12 10.80 14.57
CA SER A 355 41.53 10.98 14.95
C SER A 355 42.41 9.92 14.30
#